data_AF-A0A1F6T1F1-F1
#
_entry.id   AF-A0A1F6T1F1-F1
#
_cell.length_a   1.000
_cell.length_b   1.000
_cell.length_c   1.000
_cell.angle_alpha   90.00
_cell.angle_beta   90.00
_cell.angle_gamma   90.00
#
_symmetry.space_group_name_H-M   'P 1'
#
loop_
_entity.id
_entity.type
_entity.pdbx_description
1 polymer ?
#
loop_
_entity_poly.entity_id
_entity_poly.type
_entity_poly.pdbx_seq_one_letter_code
_entity_poly.pdbx_strand_id
1 'polypeptide(L)'
;MKRQRTVLLLVVASAGAIAIAALGLWWWRASPPSTAVAPDCQKVLYWTDPMVPGYRSEKPGKSPFMDMQLVPVCEQTSAAPGSPVVTVRAEIIQRLGVRTHKISRGTPARRFVTTGYVFRDNHGAAVLVDLFGRETGIVRVGGTAEIRNAETPGRVYRGRVETIEADLDIGERALKARVRVPDADQALPANLLVEVAFAGTSPGGRGLYVPREALIRTGQRTALVLALGEGRFRPVEVEAGVETDDWIEIRRGVREGDVVVTSGQFLLDSESNVRAGLKRMEPAAEAPSPPAATTPVAPGAADPHAGH
;
A
#
# COMPACT_ATOMS: atom_id res chain seq x y z
N MET A 1 65.50 44.03 17.13
CA MET A 1 64.27 44.02 16.31
C MET A 1 63.50 42.67 16.27
N LYS A 2 63.96 41.57 16.91
CA LYS A 2 63.24 40.27 16.91
C LYS A 2 62.18 40.12 18.03
N ARG A 3 62.36 40.73 19.21
CA ARG A 3 61.43 40.60 20.35
C ARG A 3 60.07 41.30 20.18
N GLN A 4 60.00 42.41 19.42
CA GLN A 4 58.74 43.13 19.22
C GLN A 4 57.77 42.42 18.26
N ARG A 5 58.28 41.61 17.32
CA ARG A 5 57.43 40.83 16.40
C ARG A 5 56.76 39.64 17.09
N THR A 6 57.42 39.03 18.08
CA THR A 6 56.85 37.89 18.81
C THR A 6 55.75 38.32 19.80
N VAL A 7 55.89 39.49 20.41
CA VAL A 7 54.86 40.05 21.31
C VAL A 7 53.61 40.48 20.52
N LEU A 8 53.79 41.06 19.32
CA LEU A 8 52.66 41.44 18.46
C LEU A 8 51.86 40.22 17.98
N LEU A 9 52.54 39.11 17.66
CA LEU A 9 51.87 37.87 17.23
C LEU A 9 51.08 37.18 18.35
N LEU A 10 51.56 37.23 19.60
CA LEU A 10 50.84 36.67 20.74
C LEU A 10 49.58 37.47 21.10
N VAL A 11 49.62 38.80 21.00
CA VAL A 11 48.45 39.67 21.26
C VAL A 11 47.35 39.46 20.22
N VAL A 12 47.71 39.33 18.95
CA VAL A 12 46.74 39.06 17.86
C VAL A 12 46.13 37.66 17.98
N ALA A 13 46.89 36.66 18.41
CA ALA A 13 46.37 35.30 18.65
C ALA A 13 45.39 35.24 19.84
N SER A 14 45.64 36.00 20.91
CA SER A 14 44.70 36.09 22.05
C SER A 14 43.40 36.83 21.72
N ALA A 15 43.44 37.85 20.85
CA ALA A 15 42.24 38.56 20.41
C ALA A 15 41.33 37.68 19.52
N GLY A 16 41.92 36.82 18.68
CA GLY A 16 41.16 35.86 17.86
C GLY A 16 40.44 34.78 18.68
N ALA A 17 41.05 34.28 19.74
CA ALA A 17 40.46 33.25 20.60
C ALA A 17 39.26 33.78 21.41
N ILE A 18 39.32 35.04 21.87
CA ILE A 18 38.22 35.67 22.61
C ILE A 18 37.04 35.99 21.68
N ALA A 19 37.29 36.34 20.41
CA ALA A 19 36.23 36.57 19.43
C ALA A 19 35.47 35.28 19.05
N ILE A 20 36.17 34.15 18.93
CA ILE A 20 35.55 32.85 18.61
C ILE A 20 34.76 32.31 19.82
N ALA A 21 35.26 32.49 21.04
CA ALA A 21 34.53 32.13 22.25
C ALA A 21 33.28 32.99 22.46
N ALA A 22 33.34 34.30 22.17
CA ALA A 22 32.20 35.19 22.25
C ALA A 22 31.12 34.87 21.19
N LEU A 23 31.53 34.52 19.96
CA LEU A 23 30.61 34.09 18.90
C LEU A 23 29.96 32.73 19.21
N GLY A 24 30.71 31.77 19.75
CA GLY A 24 30.17 30.47 20.18
C GLY A 24 29.18 30.58 21.34
N LEU A 25 29.44 31.48 22.30
CA LEU A 25 28.52 31.72 23.43
C LEU A 25 27.26 32.48 23.00
N TRP A 26 27.36 33.35 21.99
CA TRP A 26 26.19 34.04 21.42
C TRP A 26 25.32 33.07 20.62
N TRP A 27 25.91 32.14 19.87
CA TRP A 27 25.17 31.09 19.17
C TRP A 27 24.48 30.10 20.12
N TRP A 28 25.11 29.76 21.26
CA TRP A 28 24.48 28.87 22.24
C TRP A 28 23.36 29.56 23.04
N ARG A 29 23.47 30.87 23.31
CA ARG A 29 22.37 31.64 23.94
C ARG A 29 21.25 32.03 22.98
N ALA A 30 21.50 32.05 21.67
CA ALA A 30 20.51 32.37 20.65
C ALA A 30 19.77 31.14 20.10
N SER A 31 19.98 29.95 20.65
CA SER A 31 19.08 28.81 20.43
C SER A 31 17.82 29.03 21.26
N PRO A 32 16.67 29.40 20.68
CA PRO A 32 15.42 29.38 21.42
C PRO A 32 15.20 27.94 21.91
N PRO A 33 14.64 27.72 23.12
CA PRO A 33 14.12 26.40 23.45
C PRO A 33 13.17 26.01 22.34
N SER A 34 13.30 24.79 21.81
CA SER A 34 12.33 24.22 20.85
C SER A 34 10.94 24.32 21.46
N THR A 35 10.26 25.42 21.16
CA THR A 35 8.84 25.56 21.32
C THR A 35 8.30 24.56 20.33
N ALA A 36 7.63 23.53 20.85
CA ALA A 36 6.91 22.57 20.04
C ALA A 36 6.09 23.38 19.04
N VAL A 37 6.49 23.32 17.77
CA VAL A 37 5.79 23.99 16.68
C VAL A 37 4.39 23.40 16.69
N ALA A 38 3.43 24.22 17.12
CA ALA A 38 2.03 23.90 16.93
C ALA A 38 1.83 23.67 15.43
N PRO A 39 1.14 22.61 15.01
CA PRO A 39 0.88 22.38 13.60
C PRO A 39 0.21 23.62 13.01
N ASP A 40 0.63 23.99 11.80
CA ASP A 40 0.15 25.17 11.09
C ASP A 40 -1.35 24.98 10.77
N CYS A 41 -2.19 25.44 11.69
CA CYS A 41 -3.62 25.18 11.67
C CYS A 41 -4.34 26.34 10.99
N GLN A 42 -4.69 26.14 9.71
CA GLN A 42 -5.36 27.13 8.89
C GLN A 42 -6.75 27.54 9.44
N LYS A 43 -7.41 26.65 10.21
CA LYS A 43 -8.63 26.98 10.98
C LYS A 43 -8.77 26.10 12.22
N VAL A 44 -8.68 26.71 13.39
CA VAL A 44 -8.85 26.04 14.70
C VAL A 44 -10.35 25.98 15.04
N LEU A 45 -10.87 24.79 15.34
CA LEU A 45 -12.25 24.58 15.76
C LEU A 45 -12.41 24.84 17.27
N TYR A 46 -11.57 24.23 18.10
CA TYR A 46 -11.56 24.42 19.55
C TYR A 46 -10.24 23.94 20.16
N TRP A 47 -9.97 24.33 21.40
CA TRP A 47 -8.81 23.94 22.20
C TRP A 47 -9.22 22.89 23.23
N THR A 48 -8.42 21.83 23.42
CA THR A 48 -8.74 20.73 24.35
C THR A 48 -7.56 20.42 25.25
N ASP A 49 -7.86 19.92 26.45
CA ASP A 49 -6.88 19.29 27.35
C ASP A 49 -6.81 17.80 26.99
N PRO A 50 -5.65 17.25 26.60
CA PRO A 50 -5.52 15.85 26.20
C PRO A 50 -5.71 14.86 27.36
N MET A 51 -5.60 15.33 28.61
CA MET A 51 -5.66 14.50 29.81
C MET A 51 -7.03 14.57 30.50
N VAL A 52 -7.91 15.49 30.09
CA VAL A 52 -9.30 15.59 30.56
C VAL A 52 -10.25 15.40 29.36
N PRO A 53 -10.70 14.16 29.09
CA PRO A 53 -11.63 13.90 28.01
C PRO A 53 -12.90 14.75 28.14
N GLY A 54 -13.21 15.54 27.12
CA GLY A 54 -14.44 16.35 27.05
C GLY A 54 -14.28 17.84 27.37
N TYR A 55 -13.14 18.29 27.91
CA TYR A 55 -12.90 19.72 28.11
C TYR A 55 -12.66 20.45 26.79
N ARG A 56 -13.44 21.50 26.52
CA ARG A 56 -13.32 22.32 25.30
C ARG A 56 -13.27 23.80 25.67
N SER A 57 -12.34 24.52 25.05
CA SER A 57 -12.20 25.97 25.17
C SER A 57 -12.20 26.59 23.77
N GLU A 58 -12.89 27.72 23.61
CA GLU A 58 -12.88 28.49 22.36
C GLU A 58 -11.58 29.31 22.21
N LYS A 59 -10.89 29.58 23.31
CA LYS A 59 -9.70 30.44 23.36
C LYS A 59 -8.45 29.63 23.68
N PRO A 60 -7.29 30.01 23.12
CA PRO A 60 -6.01 29.49 23.57
C PRO A 60 -5.78 29.88 25.03
N GLY A 61 -5.16 28.99 25.79
CA GLY A 61 -4.87 29.27 27.20
C GLY A 61 -4.31 28.06 27.93
N LYS A 62 -4.11 28.23 29.23
CA LYS A 62 -3.78 27.13 30.13
C LYS A 62 -5.04 26.39 30.56
N SER A 63 -4.89 25.08 30.75
CA SER A 63 -5.92 24.22 31.31
C SER A 63 -6.22 24.66 32.76
N PRO A 64 -7.50 24.79 33.13
CA PRO A 64 -7.91 25.07 34.52
C PRO A 64 -7.51 23.97 35.51
N PHE A 65 -7.21 22.77 35.02
CA PHE A 65 -7.01 21.58 35.85
C PHE A 65 -5.53 21.27 36.10
N MET A 66 -4.66 21.56 35.13
CA MET A 66 -3.28 21.07 35.15
C MET A 66 -2.23 22.09 34.70
N ASP A 67 -2.58 23.38 34.64
CA ASP A 67 -1.66 24.51 34.35
C ASP A 67 -0.84 24.37 33.04
N MET A 68 -1.25 23.43 32.18
CA MET A 68 -0.60 23.11 30.91
C MET A 68 -1.29 23.82 29.75
N GLN A 69 -0.53 24.06 28.67
CA GLN A 69 -1.05 24.75 27.49
C GLN A 69 -2.06 23.84 26.75
N LEU A 70 -3.25 24.37 26.47
CA LEU A 70 -4.25 23.65 25.67
C LEU A 70 -3.74 23.41 24.25
N VAL A 71 -4.21 22.33 23.63
CA VAL A 71 -3.82 21.93 22.26
C VAL A 71 -4.95 22.28 21.28
N PRO A 72 -4.65 22.89 20.11
CA PRO A 72 -5.67 23.24 19.13
C PRO A 72 -6.14 22.01 18.34
N VAL A 73 -7.46 21.88 18.19
CA VAL A 73 -8.12 20.92 17.29
C VAL A 73 -8.57 21.67 16.06
N CYS A 74 -8.11 21.24 14.89
CA CYS A 74 -8.22 22.01 13.65
C CYS A 74 -9.20 21.36 12.66
N GLU A 75 -9.84 22.17 11.82
CA GLU A 75 -10.78 21.71 10.80
C GLU A 75 -10.00 20.94 9.72
N GLN A 76 -10.11 19.62 9.74
CA GLN A 76 -9.46 18.76 8.75
C GLN A 76 -10.14 18.98 7.39
N THR A 77 -9.45 19.62 6.44
CA THR A 77 -9.89 19.56 5.04
C THR A 77 -9.62 18.16 4.51
N SER A 78 -10.69 17.36 4.53
CA SER A 78 -10.95 16.18 3.69
C SER A 78 -9.86 15.11 3.59
N ALA A 79 -9.81 14.25 4.60
CA ALA A 79 -9.67 12.82 4.37
C ALA A 79 -10.87 12.13 5.04
N ALA A 80 -11.62 11.35 4.27
CA ALA A 80 -12.82 10.64 4.72
C ALA A 80 -12.58 9.86 6.03
N PRO A 81 -13.63 9.61 6.84
CA PRO A 81 -13.52 8.73 8.01
C PRO A 81 -13.18 7.33 7.51
N GLY A 82 -11.94 6.88 7.76
CA GLY A 82 -11.48 5.59 7.27
C GLY A 82 -9.97 5.44 7.40
N SER A 83 -9.57 4.70 8.45
CA SER A 83 -8.24 4.17 8.72
C SER A 83 -7.12 5.16 9.13
N PRO A 84 -6.42 4.93 10.26
CA PRO A 84 -5.30 5.74 10.70
C PRO A 84 -4.13 5.59 9.73
N VAL A 85 -3.48 6.71 9.41
CA VAL A 85 -2.24 6.74 8.65
C VAL A 85 -1.10 6.29 9.56
N VAL A 86 -0.37 5.26 9.16
CA VAL A 86 0.79 4.71 9.87
C VAL A 86 2.06 5.27 9.23
N THR A 87 3.00 5.77 10.03
CA THR A 87 4.29 6.28 9.55
C THR A 87 5.41 5.31 9.92
N VAL A 88 6.21 4.92 8.94
CA VAL A 88 7.34 3.99 9.08
C VAL A 88 8.61 4.68 8.59
N ARG A 89 9.72 4.51 9.31
CA ARG A 89 11.01 5.12 8.96
C ARG A 89 11.58 4.50 7.67
N ALA A 90 12.23 5.32 6.85
CA ALA A 90 12.77 4.92 5.55
C ALA A 90 13.75 3.74 5.62
N GLU A 91 14.59 3.67 6.66
CA GLU A 91 15.52 2.56 6.87
C GLU A 91 14.80 1.21 7.05
N ILE A 92 13.67 1.22 7.75
CA ILE A 92 12.84 0.03 7.95
C ILE A 92 12.22 -0.37 6.62
N ILE A 93 11.68 0.57 5.85
CA ILE A 93 11.08 0.29 4.52
C ILE A 93 12.08 -0.38 3.57
N GLN A 94 13.33 0.07 3.55
CA GLN A 94 14.39 -0.49 2.70
C GLN A 94 14.79 -1.90 3.15
N ARG A 95 14.99 -2.12 4.46
CA ARG A 95 15.30 -3.44 5.00
C ARG A 95 14.15 -4.44 4.81
N LEU A 96 12.92 -3.96 4.81
CA LEU A 96 11.71 -4.76 4.63
C LEU A 96 11.36 -5.08 3.18
N GLY A 97 12.09 -4.52 2.20
CA GLY A 97 11.85 -4.80 0.78
C GLY A 97 10.45 -4.43 0.31
N VAL A 98 9.88 -3.34 0.84
CA VAL A 98 8.55 -2.87 0.45
C VAL A 98 8.56 -2.48 -1.03
N ARG A 99 7.78 -3.17 -1.83
CA ARG A 99 7.56 -2.87 -3.24
C ARG A 99 6.22 -2.19 -3.39
N THR A 100 6.17 -1.26 -4.33
CA THR A 100 4.98 -0.48 -4.62
C THR A 100 4.63 -0.57 -6.09
N HIS A 101 3.33 -0.47 -6.37
CA HIS A 101 2.79 -0.40 -7.72
C HIS A 101 1.91 0.84 -7.85
N LYS A 102 2.05 1.56 -8.96
CA LYS A 102 1.18 2.70 -9.27
C LYS A 102 -0.04 2.21 -10.02
N ILE A 103 -1.22 2.45 -9.46
CA ILE A 103 -2.49 2.04 -10.07
C ILE A 103 -2.69 2.84 -11.36
N SER A 104 -2.95 2.12 -12.45
CA SER A 104 -3.25 2.70 -13.76
C SER A 104 -4.56 2.13 -14.30
N ARG A 105 -5.30 2.92 -15.09
CA ARG A 105 -6.44 2.37 -15.83
C ARG A 105 -5.95 1.60 -17.04
N GLY A 106 -6.45 0.39 -17.21
CA GLY A 106 -6.09 -0.43 -18.36
C GLY A 106 -6.93 -1.69 -18.44
N THR A 107 -6.54 -2.55 -19.37
CA THR A 107 -6.97 -3.93 -19.44
C THR A 107 -5.68 -4.74 -19.38
N PRO A 108 -5.35 -5.37 -18.24
CA PRO A 108 -4.09 -6.08 -18.12
C PRO A 108 -4.05 -7.17 -19.19
N ALA A 109 -2.90 -7.26 -19.86
CA ALA A 109 -2.65 -8.31 -20.81
C ALA A 109 -2.53 -9.63 -20.03
N ARG A 110 -3.39 -10.60 -20.33
CA ARG A 110 -3.20 -11.97 -19.88
C ARG A 110 -2.15 -12.59 -20.79
N ARG A 111 -1.10 -13.12 -20.20
CA ARG A 111 -0.14 -13.98 -20.90
C ARG A 111 -0.53 -15.42 -20.61
N PHE A 112 -0.85 -16.18 -21.64
CA PHE A 112 -1.09 -17.61 -21.53
C PHE A 112 0.04 -18.33 -22.27
N VAL A 113 0.77 -19.20 -21.56
CA VAL A 113 1.89 -19.95 -22.12
C VAL A 113 1.51 -21.43 -22.16
N THR A 114 1.68 -22.05 -23.31
CA THR A 114 1.43 -23.48 -23.53
C THR A 114 2.42 -24.01 -24.56
N THR A 115 2.33 -25.30 -24.88
CA THR A 115 3.11 -25.93 -25.92
C THR A 115 2.30 -26.12 -27.20
N GLY A 116 3.00 -26.16 -28.33
CA GLY A 116 2.40 -26.43 -29.63
C GLY A 116 3.35 -27.16 -30.55
N TYR A 117 2.80 -27.77 -31.60
CA TYR A 117 3.55 -28.51 -32.61
C TYR A 117 3.68 -27.69 -33.89
N VAL A 118 4.92 -27.51 -34.37
CA VAL A 118 5.19 -26.87 -35.64
C VAL A 118 4.84 -27.84 -36.78
N PHE A 119 4.04 -27.38 -37.72
CA PHE A 119 3.75 -28.08 -38.97
C PHE A 119 3.91 -27.12 -40.14
N ARG A 120 3.90 -27.67 -41.36
CA ARG A 120 4.04 -26.91 -42.59
C ARG A 120 2.91 -27.25 -43.54
N ASP A 121 2.33 -26.22 -44.12
CA ASP A 121 1.32 -26.30 -45.16
C ASP A 121 1.75 -25.45 -46.37
N ASN A 122 0.84 -25.26 -47.33
CA ASN A 122 1.08 -24.46 -48.55
C ASN A 122 1.26 -22.96 -48.27
N HIS A 123 0.94 -22.48 -47.06
CA HIS A 123 1.09 -21.09 -46.64
C HIS A 123 2.36 -20.87 -45.80
N GLY A 124 3.16 -21.92 -45.53
CA GLY A 124 4.43 -21.88 -44.80
C GLY A 124 4.34 -22.53 -43.41
N ALA A 125 5.16 -22.08 -42.47
CA ALA A 125 5.18 -22.59 -41.09
C ALA A 125 3.98 -22.13 -40.24
N ALA A 126 3.33 -23.09 -39.57
CA ALA A 126 2.33 -22.83 -38.56
C ALA A 126 2.52 -23.71 -37.33
N VAL A 127 1.87 -23.33 -36.23
CA VAL A 127 1.90 -24.06 -34.96
C VAL A 127 0.48 -24.44 -34.59
N LEU A 128 0.25 -25.74 -34.32
CA LEU A 128 -1.00 -26.23 -33.75
C LEU A 128 -0.87 -26.24 -32.23
N VAL A 129 -1.86 -25.65 -31.56
CA VAL A 129 -1.93 -25.58 -30.10
C VAL A 129 -3.28 -26.11 -29.66
N ASP A 130 -3.27 -27.05 -28.71
CA ASP A 130 -4.47 -27.52 -28.04
C ASP A 130 -4.84 -26.54 -26.91
N LEU A 131 -6.09 -26.09 -26.92
CA LEU A 131 -6.66 -25.17 -25.94
C LEU A 131 -7.78 -25.87 -25.16
N PHE A 132 -7.65 -25.89 -23.83
CA PHE A 132 -8.61 -26.46 -22.90
C PHE A 132 -9.43 -25.36 -22.22
N GLY A 133 -10.66 -25.67 -21.78
CA GLY A 133 -11.76 -24.72 -21.50
C GLY A 133 -11.52 -23.44 -20.68
N ARG A 134 -10.37 -23.26 -20.02
CA ARG A 134 -9.95 -22.01 -19.34
C ARG A 134 -9.16 -21.04 -20.22
N GLU A 135 -8.72 -21.50 -21.39
CA GLU A 135 -7.77 -20.82 -22.29
C GLU A 135 -8.48 -20.17 -23.50
N THR A 136 -9.67 -20.68 -23.82
CA THR A 136 -10.53 -20.22 -24.93
C THR A 136 -11.01 -18.78 -24.78
N GLY A 137 -11.07 -18.24 -23.55
CA GLY A 137 -11.42 -16.83 -23.32
C GLY A 137 -10.29 -15.83 -23.61
N ILE A 138 -9.04 -16.31 -23.64
CA ILE A 138 -7.82 -15.51 -23.82
C ILE A 138 -7.45 -15.46 -25.30
N VAL A 139 -7.47 -16.62 -25.97
CA VAL A 139 -7.07 -16.78 -27.36
C VAL A 139 -8.22 -16.38 -28.29
N ARG A 140 -7.95 -15.49 -29.24
CA ARG A 140 -8.91 -15.04 -30.26
C ARG A 140 -8.30 -15.14 -31.64
N VAL A 141 -9.12 -15.44 -32.64
CA VAL A 141 -8.73 -15.32 -34.06
C VAL A 141 -8.23 -13.91 -34.34
N GLY A 142 -7.08 -13.80 -35.02
CA GLY A 142 -6.35 -12.56 -35.26
C GLY A 142 -5.44 -12.10 -34.12
N GLY A 143 -5.50 -12.75 -32.95
CA GLY A 143 -4.63 -12.48 -31.80
C GLY A 143 -3.16 -12.80 -32.07
N THR A 144 -2.26 -12.16 -31.34
CA THR A 144 -0.80 -12.36 -31.47
C THR A 144 -0.30 -13.46 -30.54
N ALA A 145 0.64 -14.26 -31.04
CA ALA A 145 1.36 -15.27 -30.26
C ALA A 145 2.88 -15.10 -30.43
N GLU A 146 3.62 -15.32 -29.35
CA GLU A 146 5.08 -15.41 -29.37
C GLU A 146 5.48 -16.88 -29.28
N ILE A 147 6.31 -17.34 -30.22
CA ILE A 147 6.79 -18.71 -30.30
C ILE A 147 8.26 -18.74 -29.92
N ARG A 148 8.63 -19.64 -29.02
CA ARG A 148 10.00 -19.88 -28.57
C ARG A 148 10.36 -21.33 -28.78
N ASN A 149 11.54 -21.55 -29.36
CA ASN A 149 12.12 -22.86 -29.54
C ASN A 149 13.16 -23.10 -28.45
N ALA A 150 13.02 -24.19 -27.69
CA ALA A 150 13.99 -24.59 -26.68
C ALA A 150 15.37 -24.95 -27.27
N GLU A 151 15.42 -25.44 -28.51
CA GLU A 151 16.66 -25.81 -29.22
C GLU A 151 17.45 -24.59 -29.74
N THR A 152 16.79 -23.43 -29.87
CA THR A 152 17.44 -22.17 -30.25
C THR A 152 17.08 -21.05 -29.27
N PRO A 153 17.62 -21.09 -28.04
CA PRO A 153 17.32 -20.09 -27.01
C PRO A 153 17.62 -18.66 -27.48
N GLY A 154 16.74 -17.73 -27.12
CA GLY A 154 16.92 -16.29 -27.37
C GLY A 154 16.29 -15.76 -28.65
N ARG A 155 15.85 -16.62 -29.59
CA ARG A 155 15.01 -16.19 -30.72
C ARG A 155 13.53 -16.28 -30.36
N VAL A 156 12.77 -15.23 -30.69
CA VAL A 156 11.32 -15.17 -30.52
C VAL A 156 10.69 -14.93 -31.88
N TYR A 157 9.83 -15.85 -32.31
CA TYR A 157 9.05 -15.70 -33.53
C TYR A 157 7.67 -15.14 -33.17
N ARG A 158 7.14 -14.25 -34.01
CA ARG A 158 5.80 -13.70 -33.82
C ARG A 158 4.85 -14.33 -34.81
N GLY A 159 3.77 -14.90 -34.29
CA GLY A 159 2.70 -15.49 -35.08
C GLY A 159 1.36 -14.83 -34.81
N ARG A 160 0.38 -15.19 -35.65
CA ARG A 160 -1.02 -14.75 -35.52
C ARG A 160 -1.95 -15.96 -35.54
N VAL A 161 -2.94 -15.96 -34.65
CA VAL A 161 -3.99 -16.97 -34.64
C VAL A 161 -4.83 -16.84 -35.91
N GLU A 162 -4.76 -17.85 -36.77
CA GLU A 162 -5.45 -17.90 -38.05
C GLU A 162 -6.86 -18.48 -37.89
N THR A 163 -6.96 -19.61 -37.17
CA THR A 163 -8.24 -20.28 -36.91
C THR A 163 -8.24 -20.95 -35.54
N ILE A 164 -9.43 -21.15 -34.99
CA ILE A 164 -9.68 -21.93 -33.78
C ILE A 164 -10.81 -22.90 -34.12
N GLU A 165 -10.48 -24.18 -34.22
CA GLU A 165 -11.40 -25.25 -34.63
C GLU A 165 -11.73 -26.11 -33.41
N ALA A 166 -12.99 -26.55 -33.28
CA ALA A 166 -13.33 -27.53 -32.25
C ALA A 166 -12.86 -28.91 -32.71
N ASP A 167 -11.96 -29.53 -31.93
CA ASP A 167 -11.71 -30.95 -32.10
C ASP A 167 -12.76 -31.70 -31.29
N LEU A 168 -13.74 -32.26 -32.00
CA LEU A 168 -14.86 -32.98 -31.40
C LEU A 168 -14.47 -34.45 -31.18
N ASP A 169 -13.34 -34.69 -30.52
CA ASP A 169 -13.05 -36.02 -30.01
C ASP A 169 -13.78 -36.23 -28.67
N ILE A 170 -14.36 -37.42 -28.48
CA ILE A 170 -15.50 -37.65 -27.58
C ILE A 170 -15.09 -37.64 -26.08
N GLY A 171 -13.79 -37.50 -25.77
CA GLY A 171 -13.26 -37.47 -24.40
C GLY A 171 -12.69 -36.12 -23.92
N GLU A 172 -12.22 -35.27 -24.83
CA GLU A 172 -11.47 -34.05 -24.50
C GLU A 172 -12.02 -32.91 -25.35
N ARG A 173 -12.86 -32.04 -24.76
CA ARG A 173 -13.38 -30.84 -25.44
C ARG A 173 -12.25 -29.81 -25.61
N ALA A 174 -11.31 -30.09 -26.50
CA ALA A 174 -10.19 -29.23 -26.85
C ALA A 174 -10.51 -28.42 -28.11
N LEU A 175 -10.12 -27.15 -28.13
CA LEU A 175 -10.08 -26.37 -29.36
C LEU A 175 -8.65 -26.37 -29.90
N LYS A 176 -8.47 -26.60 -31.20
CA LYS A 176 -7.17 -26.46 -31.85
C LYS A 176 -7.03 -25.07 -32.43
N ALA A 177 -6.09 -24.29 -31.89
CA ALA A 177 -5.69 -23.02 -32.47
C ALA A 177 -4.54 -23.25 -33.46
N ARG A 178 -4.73 -22.78 -34.69
CA ARG A 178 -3.68 -22.72 -35.72
C ARG A 178 -3.06 -21.33 -35.69
N VAL A 179 -1.77 -21.25 -35.44
CA VAL A 179 -0.99 -20.01 -35.38
C VAL A 179 -0.07 -19.94 -36.59
N ARG A 180 -0.29 -18.99 -37.49
CA ARG A 180 0.58 -18.74 -38.64
C ARG A 180 1.82 -17.96 -38.22
N VAL A 181 3.00 -18.42 -38.62
CA VAL A 181 4.28 -17.77 -38.29
C VAL A 181 4.97 -17.33 -39.59
N PRO A 182 4.85 -16.05 -39.99
CA PRO A 182 5.52 -15.56 -41.19
C PRO A 182 7.04 -15.61 -41.04
N ASP A 183 7.74 -15.80 -42.17
CA ASP A 183 9.21 -15.76 -42.28
C ASP A 183 9.98 -16.75 -41.38
N ALA A 184 9.31 -17.77 -40.83
CA ALA A 184 9.92 -18.75 -39.93
C ALA A 184 10.25 -20.09 -40.60
N ASP A 185 10.09 -20.19 -41.93
CA ASP A 185 10.17 -21.46 -42.65
C ASP A 185 11.51 -22.19 -42.49
N GLN A 186 12.64 -21.49 -42.53
CA GLN A 186 13.96 -22.11 -42.37
C GLN A 186 14.38 -22.23 -40.89
N ALA A 187 13.75 -21.46 -40.01
CA ALA A 187 14.18 -21.28 -38.63
C ALA A 187 13.35 -22.08 -37.62
N LEU A 188 12.15 -22.51 -38.01
CA LEU A 188 11.28 -23.43 -37.29
C LEU A 188 11.07 -24.71 -38.13
N PRO A 189 11.88 -25.76 -37.89
CA PRO A 189 11.67 -27.08 -38.50
C PRO A 189 10.28 -27.64 -38.18
N ALA A 190 9.70 -28.39 -39.11
CA ALA A 190 8.44 -29.09 -38.88
C ALA A 190 8.63 -30.24 -37.86
N ASN A 191 7.54 -30.64 -37.22
CA ASN A 191 7.47 -31.68 -36.17
C ASN A 191 8.21 -31.32 -34.88
N LEU A 192 8.51 -30.04 -34.68
CA LEU A 192 9.14 -29.53 -33.47
C LEU A 192 8.08 -29.14 -32.44
N LEU A 193 8.34 -29.44 -31.17
CA LEU A 193 7.57 -28.90 -30.05
C LEU A 193 8.11 -27.53 -29.64
N VAL A 194 7.24 -26.52 -29.59
CA VAL A 194 7.61 -25.14 -29.26
C VAL A 194 6.74 -24.60 -28.12
N GLU A 195 7.28 -23.65 -27.37
CA GLU A 195 6.51 -22.87 -26.41
C GLU A 195 5.78 -21.75 -27.15
N VAL A 196 4.48 -21.61 -26.89
CA VAL A 196 3.62 -20.58 -27.48
C VAL A 196 3.01 -19.74 -26.37
N ALA A 197 3.32 -18.45 -26.39
CA ALA A 197 2.76 -17.47 -25.47
C ALA A 197 1.74 -16.58 -26.19
N PHE A 198 0.47 -16.69 -25.81
CA PHE A 198 -0.61 -15.84 -26.30
C PHE A 198 -0.75 -14.60 -25.43
N ALA A 199 -0.94 -13.45 -26.08
CA ALA A 199 -1.37 -12.22 -25.43
C ALA A 199 -2.87 -12.05 -25.63
N GLY A 200 -3.65 -12.10 -24.55
CA GLY A 200 -5.08 -11.83 -24.57
C GLY A 200 -5.46 -10.67 -23.66
N THR A 201 -6.63 -10.08 -23.88
CA THR A 201 -7.19 -9.06 -23.00
C THR A 201 -8.07 -9.73 -21.93
N SER A 202 -7.90 -9.35 -20.67
CA SER A 202 -8.79 -9.81 -19.59
C SER A 202 -10.26 -9.49 -19.89
N PRO A 203 -11.20 -10.44 -19.63
CA PRO A 203 -12.61 -10.10 -19.51
C PRO A 203 -12.77 -9.16 -18.31
N GLY A 204 -13.33 -7.96 -18.53
CA GLY A 204 -13.43 -6.91 -17.50
C GLY A 204 -13.34 -5.49 -18.06
N GLY A 205 -12.89 -5.34 -19.32
CA GLY A 205 -12.84 -4.03 -19.97
C GLY A 205 -11.76 -3.13 -19.36
N ARG A 206 -11.97 -1.80 -19.45
CA ARG A 206 -11.04 -0.83 -18.88
C ARG A 206 -11.38 -0.59 -17.41
N GLY A 207 -10.49 -0.99 -16.51
CA GLY A 207 -10.66 -0.88 -15.06
C GLY A 207 -9.38 -0.42 -14.35
N LEU A 208 -9.43 -0.24 -13.04
CA LEU A 208 -8.25 -0.07 -12.20
C LEU A 208 -7.76 -1.46 -11.81
N TYR A 209 -6.51 -1.77 -12.11
CA TYR A 209 -5.93 -3.08 -11.79
C TYR A 209 -4.76 -2.94 -10.85
N VAL A 210 -4.65 -3.89 -9.93
CA VAL A 210 -3.52 -4.02 -9.00
C VAL A 210 -2.97 -5.45 -9.06
N PRO A 211 -1.68 -5.65 -8.80
CA PRO A 211 -1.13 -6.99 -8.67
C PRO A 211 -1.83 -7.77 -7.56
N ARG A 212 -2.04 -9.07 -7.77
CA ARG A 212 -2.78 -9.94 -6.84
C ARG A 212 -2.24 -9.89 -5.42
N GLU A 213 -0.93 -9.82 -5.28
CA GLU A 213 -0.22 -9.76 -4.00
C GLU A 213 -0.48 -8.48 -3.19
N ALA A 214 -0.99 -7.41 -3.82
CA ALA A 214 -1.33 -6.17 -3.13
C ALA A 214 -2.61 -6.29 -2.28
N LEU A 215 -3.48 -7.27 -2.60
CA LEU A 215 -4.77 -7.43 -1.95
C LEU A 215 -4.65 -8.20 -0.64
N ILE A 216 -5.00 -7.54 0.47
CA ILE A 216 -5.05 -8.15 1.79
C ILE A 216 -6.47 -8.66 2.04
N ARG A 217 -6.61 -9.96 2.26
CA ARG A 217 -7.87 -10.61 2.66
C ARG A 217 -7.73 -11.14 4.08
N THR A 218 -8.42 -10.52 5.03
CA THR A 218 -8.45 -10.97 6.42
C THR A 218 -9.87 -11.27 6.84
N GLY A 219 -10.28 -12.54 6.77
CA GLY A 219 -11.56 -13.07 7.24
C GLY A 219 -12.80 -12.40 6.65
N GLN A 220 -13.12 -11.20 7.14
CA GLN A 220 -14.29 -10.40 6.81
C GLN A 220 -13.99 -9.17 5.95
N ARG A 221 -12.72 -8.82 5.72
CA ARG A 221 -12.34 -7.56 5.05
C ARG A 221 -11.36 -7.79 3.91
N THR A 222 -11.54 -6.98 2.87
CA THR A 222 -10.67 -6.90 1.69
C THR A 222 -10.12 -5.49 1.61
N ALA A 223 -8.80 -5.35 1.66
CA ALA A 223 -8.15 -4.04 1.73
C ALA A 223 -6.86 -3.98 0.91
N LEU A 224 -6.50 -2.76 0.51
CA LEU A 224 -5.19 -2.40 -0.04
C LEU A 224 -4.46 -1.49 0.94
N VAL A 225 -3.13 -1.44 0.86
CA VAL A 225 -2.32 -0.46 1.61
C VAL A 225 -1.78 0.58 0.65
N LEU A 226 -2.28 1.81 0.77
CA LEU A 226 -1.78 2.94 0.00
C LEU A 226 -0.47 3.46 0.58
N ALA A 227 0.52 3.69 -0.26
CA ALA A 227 1.75 4.40 0.07
C ALA A 227 1.56 5.90 -0.25
N LEU A 228 1.51 6.73 0.79
CA LEU A 228 1.31 8.18 0.68
C LEU A 228 2.63 8.96 0.51
N GLY A 229 3.74 8.25 0.37
CA GLY A 229 5.10 8.82 0.37
C GLY A 229 5.64 9.08 1.78
N GLU A 230 6.94 9.35 1.88
CA GLU A 230 7.63 9.66 3.14
C GLU A 230 7.47 8.59 4.22
N GLY A 231 7.28 7.33 3.79
CA GLY A 231 7.03 6.20 4.68
C GLY A 231 5.66 6.21 5.37
N ARG A 232 4.71 7.01 4.88
CA ARG A 232 3.32 6.99 5.34
C ARG A 232 2.50 5.97 4.55
N PHE A 233 1.72 5.19 5.27
CA PHE A 233 0.87 4.13 4.73
C PHE A 233 -0.55 4.24 5.29
N ARG A 234 -1.55 3.92 4.46
CA ARG A 234 -2.96 3.93 4.88
C ARG A 234 -3.68 2.69 4.34
N PRO A 235 -4.26 1.84 5.20
CA PRO A 235 -5.10 0.75 4.73
C PRO A 235 -6.44 1.30 4.24
N VAL A 236 -6.90 0.85 3.08
CA VAL A 236 -8.14 1.28 2.45
C VAL A 236 -8.93 0.03 2.09
N GLU A 237 -10.17 -0.05 2.59
CA GLU A 237 -11.10 -1.11 2.21
C GLU A 237 -11.50 -0.93 0.74
N VAL A 238 -11.56 -2.04 0.00
CA VAL A 238 -11.81 -2.02 -1.44
C VAL A 238 -12.85 -3.06 -1.84
N GLU A 239 -13.56 -2.76 -2.92
CA GLU A 239 -14.40 -3.74 -3.61
C GLU A 239 -13.61 -4.33 -4.78
N ALA A 240 -13.23 -5.60 -4.66
CA ALA A 240 -12.56 -6.34 -5.73
C ALA A 240 -13.57 -6.80 -6.80
N GLY A 241 -13.16 -6.74 -8.06
CA GLY A 241 -13.90 -7.19 -9.23
C GLY A 241 -13.32 -8.50 -9.78
N VAL A 242 -13.12 -8.53 -11.10
CA VAL A 242 -12.54 -9.71 -11.78
C VAL A 242 -11.10 -9.94 -11.31
N GLU A 243 -10.82 -11.16 -10.86
CA GLU A 243 -9.48 -11.64 -10.49
C GLU A 243 -8.93 -12.54 -11.60
N THR A 244 -7.67 -12.32 -11.98
CA THR A 244 -6.88 -13.17 -12.87
C THR A 244 -5.66 -13.70 -12.12
N ASP A 245 -4.83 -14.49 -12.80
CA ASP A 245 -3.65 -15.14 -12.19
C ASP A 245 -2.70 -14.11 -11.55
N ASP A 246 -2.49 -12.97 -12.21
CA ASP A 246 -1.55 -11.92 -11.78
C ASP A 246 -2.22 -10.63 -11.29
N TRP A 247 -3.47 -10.35 -11.70
CA TRP A 247 -4.11 -9.04 -11.52
C TRP A 247 -5.49 -9.14 -10.89
N ILE A 248 -5.85 -8.12 -10.11
CA ILE A 248 -7.19 -7.95 -9.54
C ILE A 248 -7.74 -6.60 -9.98
N GLU A 249 -8.95 -6.61 -10.53
CA GLU A 249 -9.72 -5.40 -10.79
C GLU A 249 -10.20 -4.79 -9.46
N ILE A 250 -10.05 -3.49 -9.28
CA ILE A 250 -10.59 -2.75 -8.14
C ILE A 250 -11.72 -1.84 -8.63
N ARG A 251 -12.93 -2.12 -8.17
CA ARG A 251 -14.14 -1.37 -8.56
C ARG A 251 -14.33 -0.12 -7.73
N ARG A 252 -13.99 -0.18 -6.43
CA ARG A 252 -14.12 0.94 -5.49
C ARG A 252 -13.00 0.94 -4.45
N GLY A 253 -12.76 2.12 -3.87
CA GLY A 253 -11.84 2.35 -2.75
C GLY A 253 -10.54 3.05 -3.15
N VAL A 254 -10.12 2.97 -4.41
CA VAL A 254 -8.88 3.60 -4.90
C VAL A 254 -9.11 4.37 -6.20
N ARG A 255 -8.13 5.19 -6.57
CA ARG A 255 -8.14 6.02 -7.78
C ARG A 255 -6.92 5.74 -8.64
N GLU A 256 -7.03 6.11 -9.91
CA GLU A 256 -5.89 6.11 -10.81
C GLU A 256 -4.77 7.02 -10.29
N GLY A 257 -3.53 6.54 -10.36
CA GLY A 257 -2.36 7.24 -9.86
C GLY A 257 -2.03 6.99 -8.39
N ASP A 258 -2.95 6.42 -7.60
CA ASP A 258 -2.66 5.96 -6.24
C ASP A 258 -1.52 4.93 -6.28
N VAL A 259 -0.69 4.91 -5.24
CA VAL A 259 0.42 3.95 -5.12
C VAL A 259 0.06 2.94 -4.05
N VAL A 260 0.08 1.66 -4.40
CA VAL A 260 -0.26 0.55 -3.51
C VAL A 260 0.97 -0.29 -3.19
N VAL A 261 1.04 -0.82 -1.98
CA VAL A 261 2.08 -1.77 -1.58
C VAL A 261 1.76 -3.16 -2.14
N THR A 262 2.70 -3.78 -2.85
CA THR A 262 2.56 -5.14 -3.43
C THR A 262 3.22 -6.20 -2.56
N SER A 263 4.36 -5.91 -1.95
CA SER A 263 4.98 -6.78 -0.94
C SER A 263 4.77 -6.18 0.45
N GLY A 264 3.73 -6.65 1.14
CA GLY A 264 3.32 -6.11 2.44
C GLY A 264 2.83 -7.14 3.45
N GLN A 265 2.84 -8.43 3.11
CA GLN A 265 2.36 -9.51 3.99
C GLN A 265 3.12 -9.56 5.34
N PHE A 266 4.29 -8.92 5.43
CA PHE A 266 5.06 -8.72 6.66
C PHE A 266 4.59 -7.54 7.54
N LEU A 267 3.91 -6.51 6.99
CA LEU A 267 3.35 -5.44 7.84
C LEU A 267 2.30 -5.99 8.84
N LEU A 268 1.80 -7.20 8.58
CA LEU A 268 0.91 -7.98 9.45
C LEU A 268 1.68 -8.85 10.47
N ASP A 269 2.93 -9.22 10.18
CA ASP A 269 3.79 -10.09 11.02
C ASP A 269 4.45 -9.32 12.18
N SER A 270 4.37 -7.99 12.17
CA SER A 270 4.49 -7.18 13.40
C SER A 270 3.18 -7.23 14.18
N GLU A 271 2.82 -8.43 14.61
CA GLU A 271 1.53 -8.86 15.18
C GLU A 271 1.02 -8.02 16.36
N SER A 272 1.89 -7.25 17.02
CA SER A 272 1.57 -6.50 18.25
C SER A 272 1.07 -5.07 17.99
N ASN A 273 1.55 -4.36 16.96
CA ASN A 273 1.14 -2.97 16.71
C ASN A 273 -0.12 -2.87 15.83
N VAL A 274 -0.30 -3.79 14.87
CA VAL A 274 -1.49 -3.80 14.01
C VAL A 274 -2.70 -4.40 14.72
N ARG A 275 -2.56 -5.49 15.52
CA ARG A 275 -3.67 -5.98 16.39
C ARG A 275 -4.09 -4.93 17.42
N ALA A 276 -3.14 -4.19 17.99
CA ALA A 276 -3.44 -3.12 18.95
C ALA A 276 -4.08 -1.89 18.27
N GLY A 277 -3.69 -1.59 17.02
CA GLY A 277 -4.35 -0.58 16.19
C GLY A 277 -5.77 -0.95 15.80
N LEU A 278 -6.00 -2.20 15.35
CA LEU A 278 -7.32 -2.68 14.95
C LEU A 278 -8.30 -2.79 16.14
N LYS A 279 -7.86 -3.27 17.32
CA LYS A 279 -8.70 -3.29 18.53
C LYS A 279 -9.10 -1.89 19.03
N ARG A 280 -8.26 -0.88 18.79
CA ARG A 280 -8.57 0.52 19.14
C ARG A 280 -9.51 1.20 18.15
N MET A 281 -9.84 0.54 17.03
CA MET A 281 -10.72 1.05 15.98
C MET A 281 -12.08 0.33 15.94
N GLU A 282 -12.34 -0.59 16.86
CA GLU A 282 -13.71 -1.03 17.13
C GLU A 282 -14.46 0.18 17.74
N PRO A 283 -15.56 0.67 17.14
CA PRO A 283 -16.43 1.58 17.87
C PRO A 283 -16.89 0.81 19.11
N ALA A 284 -16.72 1.40 20.29
CA ALA A 284 -17.27 0.84 21.51
C ALA A 284 -18.77 0.65 21.27
N ALA A 285 -19.18 -0.59 21.03
CA ALA A 285 -20.57 -0.96 21.15
C ALA A 285 -20.94 -0.65 22.59
N GLU A 286 -21.77 0.37 22.75
CA GLU A 286 -22.47 0.77 23.95
C GLU A 286 -22.77 -0.46 24.83
N ALA A 287 -21.96 -0.68 25.86
CA ALA A 287 -22.33 -1.58 26.93
C ALA A 287 -23.33 -0.81 27.81
N PRO A 288 -24.55 -1.31 28.03
CA PRO A 288 -25.48 -0.65 28.93
C PRO A 288 -24.85 -0.56 30.31
N SER A 289 -24.88 0.64 30.90
CA SER A 289 -24.39 0.89 32.26
C SER A 289 -25.09 -0.05 33.24
N PRO A 290 -24.37 -0.68 34.19
CA PRO A 290 -25.02 -1.39 35.28
C PRO A 290 -25.81 -0.38 36.13
N PRO A 291 -27.01 -0.74 36.63
CA PRO A 291 -27.79 0.14 37.49
C PRO A 291 -27.01 0.44 38.77
N ALA A 292 -27.03 1.71 39.17
CA ALA A 292 -26.43 2.20 40.40
C ALA A 292 -26.92 1.39 41.61
N ALA A 293 -25.98 0.78 42.33
CA ALA A 293 -26.27 0.22 43.64
C ALA A 293 -26.60 1.38 44.60
N THR A 294 -27.87 1.49 44.96
CA THR A 294 -28.31 2.28 46.12
C THR A 294 -27.75 1.64 47.39
N THR A 295 -26.70 2.24 47.95
CA THR A 295 -26.34 2.06 49.36
C THR A 295 -27.48 2.57 50.24
N PRO A 296 -28.04 1.75 51.16
CA PRO A 296 -28.88 2.27 52.22
C PRO A 296 -28.00 2.98 53.24
N VAL A 297 -28.33 4.25 53.50
CA VAL A 297 -27.83 5.02 54.64
C VAL A 297 -28.40 4.38 55.91
N ALA A 298 -27.53 3.97 56.82
CA ALA A 298 -27.91 3.62 58.19
C ALA A 298 -28.21 4.90 58.98
N PRO A 299 -29.31 4.97 59.76
CA PRO A 299 -29.38 5.83 60.92
C PRO A 299 -28.98 5.05 62.18
N GLY A 300 -28.00 5.59 62.90
CA GLY A 300 -27.60 5.12 64.21
C GLY A 300 -28.62 5.44 65.31
N ALA A 301 -28.75 4.47 66.22
CA ALA A 301 -28.99 4.52 67.66
C ALA A 301 -29.76 5.69 68.31
N ALA A 302 -30.86 5.35 69.00
CA ALA A 302 -31.13 5.74 70.39
C ALA A 302 -32.15 4.78 71.05
N ASP A 303 -31.72 4.23 72.20
CA ASP A 303 -32.40 3.48 73.28
C ASP A 303 -33.64 4.18 73.91
N PRO A 304 -34.27 3.71 75.03
CA PRO A 304 -34.81 2.38 75.42
C PRO A 304 -36.24 2.48 76.06
N HIS A 305 -36.79 1.35 76.56
CA HIS A 305 -37.94 1.18 77.49
C HIS A 305 -39.42 1.19 77.00
N ALA A 306 -40.09 0.06 77.29
CA ALA A 306 -41.50 -0.21 77.65
C ALA A 306 -42.01 -1.41 76.81
N GLY A 307 -42.25 -2.62 77.33
CA GLY A 307 -43.04 -2.95 78.50
C GLY A 307 -44.44 -3.37 78.06
N HIS A 308 -44.67 -4.67 77.85
CA HIS A 308 -45.86 -5.47 78.19
C HIS A 308 -45.72 -6.89 77.64
#